data_AF-A0A127MVL8-F1
#
_entry.id   AF-A0A127MVL8-F1
#
_cell.length_a   1.000
_cell.length_b   1.000
_cell.length_c   1.000
_cell.angle_alpha   90.00
_cell.angle_beta   90.00
_cell.angle_gamma   90.00
#
_symmetry.space_group_name_H-M   'P 1'
#
loop_
_entity.id
_entity.type
_entity.pdbx_description
1 polymer ?
#
loop_
_entity_poly.entity_id
_entity_poly.type
_entity_poly.pdbx_seq_one_letter_code
_entity_poly.pdbx_strand_id
1 'polypeptide(L)'
;MKKIKQLVLASAVLAAPFLAHADLKSMDDSALAGVTGQDGISIAGDFKASIGAVVYTDKIDDTKSGSLRLENITLTGPGGTALKIDDANPLTVDVVTTKIGTADTQQLALGLPGMTGDVSVGAIKVGDTSAASIGSLTVSNLNMAGSQVRIWGH
;
A
#
# COMPACT_ATOMS: atom_id res chain seq x y z
N MET A 1 -25.60 -73.85 -8.17
CA MET A 1 -25.99 -72.57 -7.52
C MET A 1 -24.80 -71.70 -7.07
N LYS A 2 -23.69 -72.23 -6.54
CA LYS A 2 -22.54 -71.41 -6.07
C LYS A 2 -21.83 -70.58 -7.17
N LYS A 3 -21.59 -71.17 -8.36
CA LYS A 3 -20.85 -70.51 -9.46
C LYS A 3 -21.59 -69.32 -10.08
N ILE A 4 -22.93 -69.37 -10.15
CA ILE A 4 -23.77 -68.25 -10.63
C ILE A 4 -23.75 -67.08 -9.64
N LYS A 5 -23.78 -67.34 -8.33
CA LYS A 5 -23.69 -66.27 -7.30
C LYS A 5 -22.32 -65.58 -7.33
N GLN A 6 -21.24 -66.31 -7.61
CA GLN A 6 -19.90 -65.75 -7.79
C GLN A 6 -19.78 -64.89 -9.05
N LEU A 7 -20.44 -65.30 -10.14
CA LEU A 7 -20.47 -64.52 -11.39
C LEU A 7 -21.24 -63.20 -11.22
N VAL A 8 -22.38 -63.23 -10.53
CA VAL A 8 -23.18 -62.02 -10.22
C VAL A 8 -22.40 -61.05 -9.32
N LEU A 9 -21.68 -61.57 -8.34
CA LEU A 9 -20.85 -60.73 -7.45
C LEU A 9 -19.65 -60.15 -8.20
N ALA A 10 -18.98 -60.93 -9.05
CA ALA A 10 -17.88 -60.45 -9.88
C ALA A 10 -18.35 -59.37 -10.88
N SER A 11 -19.53 -59.53 -11.49
CA SER A 11 -20.11 -58.50 -12.36
C SER A 11 -20.49 -57.22 -11.62
N ALA A 12 -20.94 -57.32 -10.37
CA ALA A 12 -21.27 -56.14 -9.56
C ALA A 12 -20.02 -55.35 -9.13
N VAL A 13 -18.93 -56.04 -8.78
CA VAL A 13 -17.66 -55.39 -8.40
C VAL A 13 -16.97 -54.76 -9.60
N LEU A 14 -17.06 -55.38 -10.79
CA LEU A 14 -16.54 -54.80 -12.04
C LEU A 14 -17.38 -53.61 -12.55
N ALA A 15 -18.65 -53.50 -12.15
CA ALA A 15 -19.51 -52.37 -12.49
C ALA A 15 -19.36 -51.15 -11.54
N ALA A 16 -18.86 -51.37 -10.31
CA ALA A 16 -18.65 -50.32 -9.31
C ALA A 16 -17.76 -49.14 -9.77
N PRO A 17 -16.63 -49.32 -10.50
CA PRO A 17 -15.79 -48.20 -10.93
C PRO A 17 -16.46 -47.29 -11.99
N PHE A 18 -17.53 -47.72 -12.66
CA PHE A 18 -18.28 -46.88 -13.61
C PHE A 18 -19.30 -45.95 -12.94
N LEU A 19 -19.58 -46.14 -11.65
CA LEU A 19 -20.42 -45.24 -10.85
C LEU A 19 -19.60 -44.13 -10.17
N ALA A 20 -18.28 -44.28 -10.13
CA ALA A 20 -17.35 -43.27 -9.66
C ALA A 20 -16.80 -42.45 -10.85
N HIS A 21 -17.68 -41.96 -11.72
CA HIS A 21 -17.30 -40.85 -12.58
C HIS A 21 -17.16 -39.63 -11.68
N ALA A 22 -15.95 -39.10 -11.56
CA ALA A 22 -15.74 -37.76 -11.05
C ALA A 22 -16.52 -36.82 -11.96
N ASP A 23 -17.65 -36.31 -11.46
CA ASP A 23 -18.50 -35.34 -12.14
C ASP A 23 -17.70 -34.03 -12.23
N LEU A 24 -16.82 -33.94 -13.22
CA LEU A 24 -16.10 -32.72 -13.57
C LEU A 24 -17.13 -31.76 -14.15
N LYS A 25 -17.78 -31.04 -13.23
CA LYS A 25 -18.68 -29.96 -13.58
C LYS A 25 -17.86 -28.92 -14.32
N SER A 26 -18.18 -28.71 -15.61
CA SER A 26 -17.56 -27.64 -16.40
C SER A 26 -17.80 -26.34 -15.65
N MET A 27 -16.75 -25.78 -15.07
CA MET A 27 -16.77 -24.45 -14.52
C MET A 27 -17.08 -23.51 -15.68
N ASP A 28 -18.26 -22.89 -15.63
CA ASP A 28 -18.68 -21.86 -16.58
C ASP A 28 -17.75 -20.66 -16.42
N ASP A 29 -17.12 -20.19 -17.49
CA ASP A 29 -16.27 -19.00 -17.46
C ASP A 29 -17.05 -17.79 -16.93
N SER A 30 -18.39 -17.75 -17.07
CA SER A 30 -19.23 -16.73 -16.43
C SER A 30 -19.18 -16.79 -14.90
N ALA A 31 -19.06 -17.99 -14.32
CA ALA A 31 -18.87 -18.17 -12.88
C ALA A 31 -17.45 -17.81 -12.42
N LEU A 32 -16.44 -17.87 -13.30
CA LEU A 32 -15.08 -17.42 -13.02
C LEU A 32 -14.82 -15.95 -13.35
N ALA A 33 -15.62 -15.34 -14.22
CA ALA A 33 -15.53 -13.92 -14.54
C ALA A 33 -15.82 -13.03 -13.32
N GLY A 34 -16.56 -13.56 -12.34
CA GLY A 34 -16.77 -12.92 -11.03
C GLY A 34 -15.67 -13.20 -10.01
N VAL A 35 -14.81 -14.21 -10.23
CA VAL A 35 -13.63 -14.52 -9.40
C VAL A 35 -12.51 -13.59 -9.83
N THR A 36 -12.74 -12.31 -9.59
CA THR A 36 -11.72 -11.29 -9.69
C THR A 36 -11.11 -11.20 -8.29
N GLY A 37 -9.79 -11.23 -8.16
CA GLY A 37 -9.09 -11.14 -6.86
C GLY A 37 -9.20 -9.76 -6.22
N GLN A 38 -10.41 -9.16 -6.24
CA GLN A 38 -10.72 -7.76 -5.93
C GLN A 38 -10.95 -7.52 -4.44
N ASP A 39 -10.59 -8.47 -3.57
CA ASP A 39 -10.43 -8.09 -2.17
C ASP A 39 -9.25 -7.11 -2.15
N GLY A 40 -9.60 -5.83 -2.18
CA GLY A 40 -8.66 -4.72 -2.24
C GLY A 40 -7.58 -4.87 -1.16
N ILE A 41 -6.42 -4.28 -1.40
CA ILE A 41 -5.30 -4.41 -0.47
C ILE A 41 -5.50 -3.40 0.65
N SER A 42 -5.60 -3.88 1.89
CA SER A 42 -5.56 -3.04 3.09
C SER A 42 -4.13 -2.97 3.61
N ILE A 43 -3.63 -1.76 3.88
CA ILE A 43 -2.28 -1.52 4.41
C ILE A 43 -2.40 -0.77 5.74
N ALA A 44 -1.84 -1.37 6.80
CA ALA A 44 -1.71 -0.77 8.12
C ALA A 44 -0.27 -0.89 8.62
N GLY A 45 0.11 -0.04 9.59
CA GLY A 45 1.44 -0.06 10.17
C GLY A 45 1.97 1.29 10.64
N ASP A 46 3.20 1.25 11.15
CA ASP A 46 3.93 2.41 11.65
C ASP A 46 4.94 2.90 10.62
N PHE A 47 4.74 4.12 10.14
CA PHE A 47 5.60 4.73 9.13
C PHE A 47 6.53 5.76 9.78
N LYS A 48 7.81 5.68 9.46
CA LYS A 48 8.82 6.64 9.89
C LYS A 48 9.51 7.20 8.66
N ALA A 49 9.47 8.52 8.49
CA ALA A 49 10.19 9.20 7.43
C ALA A 49 11.10 10.25 8.05
N SER A 50 12.36 10.27 7.59
CA SER A 50 13.36 11.23 8.02
C SER A 50 14.19 11.69 6.83
N ILE A 51 14.54 12.97 6.82
CA ILE A 51 15.49 13.57 5.89
C ILE A 51 16.73 13.96 6.70
N GLY A 52 17.91 13.55 6.23
CA GLY A 52 19.18 13.85 6.91
C GLY A 52 19.44 15.36 7.01
N ALA A 53 19.42 16.05 5.86
CA ALA A 53 19.51 17.51 5.81
C ALA A 53 18.86 18.10 4.55
N VAL A 54 18.32 19.30 4.67
CA VAL A 54 18.04 20.21 3.55
C VAL A 54 19.07 21.33 3.63
N VAL A 55 19.80 21.55 2.53
CA VAL A 55 20.89 22.51 2.46
C VAL A 55 20.60 23.49 1.35
N TYR A 56 20.34 24.74 1.72
CA TYR A 56 20.45 25.85 0.78
C TYR A 56 21.90 26.31 0.77
N THR A 57 22.49 26.38 -0.42
CA THR A 57 23.83 26.92 -0.62
C THR A 57 23.70 28.14 -1.50
N ASP A 58 24.06 29.30 -0.95
CA ASP A 58 24.29 30.51 -1.74
C ASP A 58 25.74 30.52 -2.18
N LYS A 59 25.98 30.35 -3.47
CA LYS A 59 27.33 30.33 -4.04
C LYS A 59 27.49 31.55 -4.94
N ILE A 60 28.31 32.50 -4.50
CA ILE A 60 28.65 33.71 -5.26
C ILE A 60 29.79 33.39 -6.24
N ASP A 61 30.83 32.70 -5.75
CA ASP A 61 31.95 32.19 -6.55
C ASP A 61 32.55 30.92 -5.89
N ASP A 62 33.71 30.44 -6.33
CA ASP A 62 34.37 29.24 -5.75
C ASP A 62 34.99 29.50 -4.36
N THR A 63 35.06 30.76 -3.93
CA THR A 63 35.71 31.20 -2.69
C THR A 63 34.73 31.77 -1.66
N LYS A 64 33.53 32.19 -2.11
CA LYS A 64 32.47 32.77 -1.28
C LYS A 64 31.20 31.97 -1.43
N SER A 65 30.88 31.23 -0.38
CA SER A 65 29.58 30.60 -0.24
C SER A 65 29.06 30.73 1.19
N GLY A 66 27.75 30.90 1.30
CA GLY A 66 27.00 30.78 2.55
C GLY A 66 26.09 29.56 2.45
N SER A 67 25.72 28.97 3.58
CA SER A 67 24.68 27.95 3.56
C SER A 67 23.72 28.09 4.74
N LEU A 68 22.47 27.71 4.49
CA LEU A 68 21.46 27.48 5.50
C LEU A 68 21.17 25.99 5.50
N ARG A 69 21.35 25.34 6.65
CA ARG A 69 21.16 23.90 6.82
C ARG A 69 20.04 23.64 7.80
N LEU A 70 19.12 22.78 7.42
CA LEU A 70 18.09 22.20 8.28
C LEU A 70 18.44 20.73 8.41
N GLU A 71 18.75 20.27 9.62
CA GLU A 71 19.22 18.92 9.89
C GLU A 71 18.21 18.16 10.76
N ASN A 72 18.24 16.83 10.68
CA ASN A 72 17.42 15.94 11.50
C ASN A 72 15.92 16.21 11.30
N ILE A 73 15.49 16.23 10.03
CA ILE A 73 14.09 16.52 9.69
C ILE A 73 13.30 15.22 9.78
N THR A 74 12.21 15.21 10.53
CA THR A 74 11.38 14.02 10.73
C THR A 74 9.91 14.31 10.53
N LEU A 75 9.19 13.37 9.92
CA LEU A 75 7.74 13.30 9.94
C LEU A 75 7.33 12.29 11.01
N THR A 76 6.54 12.75 11.97
CA THR A 76 6.07 11.96 13.11
C THR A 76 4.56 12.00 13.20
N GLY A 77 3.96 11.00 13.83
CA GLY A 77 2.59 11.09 14.32
C GLY A 77 2.45 12.09 15.46
N PRO A 78 1.22 12.30 15.96
CA PRO A 78 0.95 13.25 17.02
C PRO A 78 1.80 12.98 18.27
N GLY A 79 2.43 14.03 18.82
CA GLY A 79 3.28 13.89 20.01
C GLY A 79 4.65 13.24 19.76
N GLY A 80 5.12 13.20 18.51
CA GLY A 80 6.46 12.71 18.15
C GLY A 80 6.57 11.19 17.98
N THR A 81 5.44 10.49 17.87
CA THR A 81 5.42 9.03 17.65
C THR A 81 5.66 8.68 16.18
N ALA A 82 5.68 7.39 15.83
CA ALA A 82 5.56 7.00 14.43
C ALA A 82 4.22 7.49 13.84
N LEU A 83 4.18 7.72 12.53
CA LEU A 83 2.94 7.99 11.82
C LEU A 83 2.18 6.67 11.68
N LYS A 84 1.11 6.51 12.47
CA LYS A 84 0.37 5.25 12.56
C LYS A 84 -0.78 5.22 11.56
N ILE A 85 -0.87 4.10 10.84
CA ILE A 85 -2.08 3.67 10.13
C ILE A 85 -2.68 2.54 10.93
N ASP A 86 -3.90 2.76 11.43
CA ASP A 86 -4.57 1.79 12.29
C ASP A 86 -5.19 0.66 11.46
N ASP A 87 -5.13 -0.57 11.98
CA ASP A 87 -5.79 -1.72 11.36
C ASP A 87 -7.31 -1.53 11.22
N ALA A 88 -7.92 -0.74 12.12
CA ALA A 88 -9.34 -0.39 12.06
C ALA A 88 -9.68 0.64 10.97
N ASN A 89 -8.68 1.37 10.46
CA ASN A 89 -8.84 2.35 9.39
C ASN A 89 -7.60 2.33 8.47
N PRO A 90 -7.44 1.26 7.67
CA PRO A 90 -6.26 1.07 6.85
C PRO A 90 -6.26 1.98 5.62
N LEU A 91 -5.09 2.10 4.98
CA LEU A 91 -5.02 2.57 3.60
C LEU A 91 -5.60 1.49 2.70
N THR A 92 -6.52 1.89 1.82
CA THR A 92 -7.19 0.99 0.88
C THR A 92 -6.60 1.15 -0.52
N VAL A 93 -6.24 0.05 -1.16
CA VAL A 93 -5.84 0.02 -2.58
C VAL A 93 -6.88 -0.76 -3.35
N ASP A 94 -7.48 -0.11 -4.34
CA ASP A 94 -8.54 -0.71 -5.14
C ASP A 94 -8.48 -0.28 -6.61
N VAL A 95 -9.05 -1.07 -7.51
CA VAL A 95 -9.24 -0.71 -8.92
C VAL A 95 -10.62 -0.08 -9.06
N VAL A 96 -10.64 1.20 -9.43
CA VAL A 96 -11.88 1.94 -9.65
C VAL A 96 -11.99 2.38 -11.10
N THR A 97 -13.21 2.37 -11.64
CA THR A 97 -13.49 2.98 -12.93
C THR A 97 -13.91 4.43 -12.71
N THR A 98 -13.21 5.36 -13.36
CA THR A 98 -13.49 6.80 -13.29
C THR A 98 -13.43 7.40 -14.68
N LYS A 99 -14.22 8.44 -14.92
CA LYS A 99 -14.12 9.21 -16.17
C LYS A 99 -12.87 10.10 -16.14
N ILE A 100 -11.98 9.87 -17.09
CA ILE A 100 -10.84 10.74 -17.37
C ILE A 100 -11.06 11.33 -18.75
N GLY A 101 -11.38 12.62 -18.80
CA GLY A 101 -11.95 13.23 -20.01
C GLY A 101 -13.35 12.67 -20.30
N THR A 102 -13.55 12.10 -21.49
CA THR A 102 -14.82 11.49 -21.91
C THR A 102 -14.85 9.96 -21.77
N ALA A 103 -13.70 9.33 -21.58
CA ALA A 103 -13.56 7.88 -21.53
C ALA A 103 -13.61 7.35 -20.09
N ASP A 104 -14.22 6.17 -19.93
CA ASP A 104 -14.13 5.42 -18.69
C ASP A 104 -12.74 4.77 -18.63
N THR A 105 -11.99 5.07 -17.56
CA THR A 105 -10.63 4.57 -17.35
C THR A 105 -10.57 3.82 -16.04
N GLN A 106 -10.03 2.61 -16.07
CA GLN A 106 -9.70 1.87 -14.86
C GLN A 106 -8.38 2.43 -14.29
N GLN A 107 -8.38 2.75 -13.01
CA GLN A 107 -7.22 3.28 -12.31
C GLN A 107 -7.05 2.58 -10.97
N LEU A 108 -5.80 2.47 -10.53
CA LEU A 108 -5.49 2.09 -9.16
C LEU A 108 -5.72 3.33 -8.27
N ALA A 109 -6.65 3.23 -7.34
CA ALA A 109 -6.93 4.26 -6.35
C ALA A 109 -6.40 3.84 -4.98
N LEU A 110 -5.62 4.73 -4.35
CA LEU A 110 -5.18 4.59 -2.98
C LEU A 110 -5.96 5.60 -2.14
N GLY A 111 -6.80 5.08 -1.25
CA GLY A 111 -7.51 5.84 -0.23
C GLY A 111 -6.68 5.92 1.03
N LEU A 112 -6.31 7.13 1.45
CA LEU A 112 -5.55 7.34 2.68
C LEU A 112 -6.50 7.61 3.84
N PRO A 113 -6.31 6.96 5.00
CA PRO A 113 -7.13 7.20 6.18
C PRO A 113 -6.75 8.54 6.83
N GLY A 114 -7.33 8.81 8.00
CA GLY A 114 -6.95 9.96 8.81
C GLY A 114 -5.49 9.86 9.26
N MET A 115 -4.59 10.50 8.52
CA MET A 115 -3.17 10.58 8.83
C MET A 115 -2.87 11.98 9.34
N THR A 116 -2.60 12.10 10.64
CA THR A 116 -2.20 13.36 11.26
C THR A 116 -0.80 13.24 11.83
N GLY A 117 -0.04 14.33 11.81
CA GLY A 117 1.32 14.32 12.29
C GLY A 117 1.95 15.69 12.32
N ASP A 118 3.22 15.71 12.69
CA ASP A 118 4.04 16.90 12.78
C ASP A 118 5.31 16.71 11.95
N VAL A 119 5.84 17.79 11.38
CA VAL A 119 7.19 17.82 10.82
C VAL A 119 8.08 18.64 11.73
N SER A 120 9.20 18.07 12.15
CA SER A 120 10.18 18.76 12.99
C SER A 120 11.54 18.85 12.32
N VAL A 121 12.23 19.97 12.53
CA VAL A 121 13.64 20.21 12.20
C VAL A 121 14.40 20.26 13.51
N GLY A 122 15.30 19.29 13.73
CA GLY A 122 16.07 19.20 14.98
C GLY A 122 17.11 20.31 15.13
N ALA A 123 17.71 20.77 14.04
CA ALA A 123 18.69 21.84 14.08
C ALA A 123 18.64 22.71 12.82
N ILE A 124 18.63 24.03 13.01
CA ILE A 124 18.83 25.03 11.96
C ILE A 124 20.22 25.63 12.15
N LYS A 125 21.03 25.69 11.10
CA LYS A 125 22.42 26.20 11.12
C LYS A 125 22.65 27.20 9.99
N VAL A 126 23.40 28.25 10.29
CA VAL A 126 23.92 29.19 9.29
C VAL A 126 25.42 28.94 9.16
N GLY A 127 25.84 28.41 8.02
CA GLY A 127 27.19 27.90 7.78
C GLY A 127 27.22 26.39 7.55
N ASP A 128 28.41 25.80 7.62
CA ASP A 128 28.64 24.39 7.35
C ASP A 128 28.09 23.44 8.46
N THR A 129 28.40 22.15 8.36
CA THR A 129 27.96 21.13 9.34
C THR A 129 28.50 21.36 10.75
N SER A 130 29.59 22.11 10.91
CA SER A 130 30.23 22.44 12.19
C SER A 130 29.65 23.70 12.83
N ALA A 131 28.84 24.47 12.10
CA ALA A 131 28.19 25.66 12.65
C ALA A 131 27.25 25.31 13.82
N ALA A 132 27.19 26.20 14.81
CA ALA A 132 26.27 26.07 15.92
C ALA A 132 24.81 26.18 15.43
N SER A 133 23.92 25.40 16.04
CA SER A 133 22.49 25.54 15.74
C SER A 133 21.94 26.82 16.33
N ILE A 134 21.09 27.51 15.58
CA ILE A 134 20.33 28.68 16.01
C ILE A 134 18.94 28.33 16.54
N GLY A 135 18.56 27.04 16.54
CA GLY A 135 17.28 26.57 17.06
C GLY A 135 16.68 25.42 16.25
N SER A 136 15.41 25.13 16.54
CA SER A 136 14.60 24.08 15.93
C SER A 136 13.31 24.66 15.36
N LEU A 137 12.65 23.92 14.47
CA LEU A 137 11.32 24.25 13.94
C LEU A 137 10.38 23.05 14.10
N THR A 138 9.11 23.31 14.39
CA THR A 138 8.06 22.30 14.32
C THR A 138 6.86 22.87 13.58
N VAL A 139 6.36 22.12 12.62
CA VAL A 139 5.11 22.35 11.91
C VAL A 139 4.13 21.30 12.42
N SER A 140 3.15 21.75 13.20
CA SER A 140 2.20 20.85 13.88
C SER A 140 0.88 20.72 13.14
N ASN A 141 0.15 19.63 13.42
CA ASN A 141 -1.18 19.35 12.89
C ASN A 141 -1.22 19.26 11.35
N LEU A 142 -0.20 18.66 10.75
CA LEU A 142 -0.28 18.24 9.36
C LEU A 142 -1.39 17.19 9.26
N ASN A 143 -2.46 17.53 8.55
CA ASN A 143 -3.60 16.65 8.33
C ASN A 143 -3.63 16.25 6.86
N MET A 144 -3.45 14.96 6.59
CA MET A 144 -3.48 14.39 5.25
C MET A 144 -4.75 13.55 5.01
N ALA A 145 -5.73 13.61 5.92
CA ALA A 145 -6.99 12.90 5.78
C ALA A 145 -7.69 13.25 4.46
N GLY A 146 -8.21 12.24 3.75
CA GLY A 146 -8.91 12.43 2.49
C GLY A 146 -8.00 12.65 1.27
N SER A 147 -6.68 12.60 1.43
CA SER A 147 -5.75 12.55 0.30
C SER A 147 -5.99 11.29 -0.53
N GLN A 148 -5.91 11.42 -1.84
CA GLN A 148 -6.07 10.30 -2.77
C GLN A 148 -4.91 10.27 -3.76
N VAL A 149 -4.37 9.08 -4.01
CA VAL A 149 -3.42 8.84 -5.10
C VAL A 149 -4.10 7.98 -6.15
N ARG A 150 -4.03 8.41 -7.41
CA ARG A 150 -4.65 7.72 -8.55
C ARG A 150 -3.57 7.44 -9.59
N ILE A 151 -3.48 6.20 -10.07
CA ILE A 151 -2.49 5.76 -11.05
C ILE A 151 -3.21 5.09 -12.22
N TRP A 152 -2.93 5.57 -13.45
CA TRP A 152 -3.47 5.01 -14.69
C TRP A 152 -2.46 5.16 -15.84
N GLY A 153 -2.67 4.41 -16.93
CA GLY A 153 -1.87 4.51 -18.16
C GLY A 153 -2.20 5.77 -18.97
N HIS A 154 -1.26 6.26 -19.78
CA HIS A 154 -1.46 7.40 -20.67
C HIS A 154 -1.88 6.95 -22.08
#